data_AF-A0A0E9LY84-F1
#
_entry.id   AF-A0A0E9LY84-F1
#
_cell.length_a   1.000
_cell.length_b   1.000
_cell.length_c   1.000
_cell.angle_alpha   90.00
_cell.angle_beta   90.00
_cell.angle_gamma   90.00
#
_symmetry.space_group_name_H-M   'P 1'
#
loop_
_entity.id
_entity.type
_entity.pdbx_description
1 polymer ?
#
loop_
_entity_poly.entity_id
_entity_poly.type
_entity_poly.pdbx_seq_one_letter_code
_entity_poly.pdbx_strand_id
1 'polypeptide(L)' 'MQQLQSIKGVNAILTSGKAPSAMAGADVLRKMTEHQKDLRIIVAGGVTKDNISELHQLTGASQYHGKRIVGELF' A
#
# COMPACT_ATOMS: atom_id res chain seq x y z
N MET A 1 9.58 -8.58 -4.96
CA MET A 1 10.28 -7.48 -4.26
C MET A 1 11.77 -7.47 -4.57
N GLN A 2 12.48 -8.59 -4.40
CA GLN A 2 13.93 -8.70 -4.64
C GLN A 2 14.39 -8.19 -6.02
N GLN A 3 13.70 -8.56 -7.11
CA GLN A 3 14.03 -8.07 -8.46
C GLN A 3 13.90 -6.55 -8.61
N LEU A 4 12.98 -5.91 -7.87
CA LEU A 4 12.81 -4.46 -7.94
C LEU A 4 13.88 -3.73 -7.13
N GLN A 5 14.45 -4.37 -6.10
CA GLN A 5 15.53 -3.81 -5.28
C GLN A 5 16.85 -3.62 -6.06
N SER A 6 17.06 -4.36 -7.15
CA SER A 6 18.27 -4.19 -7.98
C SER A 6 18.15 -3.07 -9.01
N ILE A 7 16.96 -2.52 -9.25
CA ILE A 7 16.75 -1.46 -10.25
C ILE A 7 17.07 -0.11 -9.61
N LYS A 8 18.18 0.49 -10.04
CA LYS A 8 18.60 1.82 -9.56
C LYS A 8 17.50 2.85 -9.79
N GLY A 9 17.13 3.58 -8.73
CA GLY A 9 16.10 4.63 -8.78
C GLY A 9 14.69 4.14 -8.42
N VAL A 10 14.43 2.84 -8.38
CA VAL A 10 13.16 2.28 -7.87
C VAL A 10 13.22 2.23 -6.35
N ASN A 11 12.31 2.94 -5.67
CA ASN A 11 12.32 3.09 -4.22
C ASN A 11 10.96 2.84 -3.54
N ALA A 12 9.91 2.54 -4.33
CA ALA A 12 8.58 2.25 -3.81
C ALA A 12 7.81 1.29 -4.74
N ILE A 13 6.87 0.53 -4.16
CA ILE A 13 5.90 -0.30 -4.87
C ILE A 13 4.50 0.22 -4.54
N LEU A 14 3.75 0.56 -5.58
CA LEU A 14 2.30 0.79 -5.52
C LEU A 14 1.57 -0.53 -5.74
N THR A 15 0.79 -1.01 -4.78
CA THR A 15 0.18 -2.35 -4.88
C THR A 15 -1.08 -2.51 -4.01
N SER A 16 -1.96 -3.40 -4.44
CA SER A 16 -3.12 -3.90 -3.68
C SER A 16 -2.87 -5.24 -3.01
N GLY A 17 -1.63 -5.74 -3.01
CA GLY A 17 -1.30 -7.05 -2.44
C GLY A 17 -1.76 -8.22 -3.32
N LYS A 18 -1.77 -8.04 -4.66
CA LYS A 18 -2.23 -9.05 -5.63
C LYS A 18 -3.72 -9.41 -5.47
N ALA A 19 -4.54 -8.46 -5.04
CA ALA A 19 -5.97 -8.61 -4.87
C ALA A 19 -6.75 -7.47 -5.57
N PRO A 20 -8.07 -7.62 -5.81
CA PRO A 20 -8.90 -6.57 -6.42
C PRO A 20 -8.97 -5.26 -5.62
N SER A 21 -8.70 -5.30 -4.31
CA SER A 21 -8.65 -4.13 -3.43
C SER A 21 -7.57 -4.29 -2.36
N ALA A 22 -7.14 -3.17 -1.77
CA ALA A 22 -6.22 -3.17 -0.63
C ALA A 22 -6.77 -4.00 0.54
N MET A 23 -8.08 -3.92 0.78
CA MET A 23 -8.72 -4.67 1.86
C MET A 23 -8.66 -6.18 1.60
N ALA A 24 -8.99 -6.62 0.38
CA ALA A 24 -8.91 -8.03 -0.01
C ALA A 24 -7.47 -8.57 0.00
N GLY A 25 -6.48 -7.70 -0.14
CA GLY A 25 -5.05 -8.05 -0.11
C GLY A 25 -4.32 -7.70 1.18
N ALA A 26 -5.04 -7.34 2.26
CA ALA A 26 -4.45 -6.78 3.48
C ALA A 26 -3.36 -7.70 4.09
N ASP A 27 -3.56 -9.01 4.10
CA ASP A 27 -2.58 -9.97 4.60
C ASP A 27 -1.28 -9.99 3.80
N VAL A 28 -1.37 -9.87 2.47
CA VAL A 28 -0.20 -9.79 1.60
C VAL A 28 0.50 -8.45 1.79
N LEU A 29 -0.25 -7.36 1.88
CA LEU A 29 0.28 -6.02 2.13
C LEU A 29 1.02 -5.94 3.46
N ARG A 30 0.48 -6.55 4.52
CA ARG A 30 1.13 -6.66 5.82
C ARG A 30 2.48 -7.37 5.70
N LYS A 31 2.52 -8.55 5.08
CA LYS A 31 3.78 -9.29 4.87
C LYS A 31 4.79 -8.48 4.06
N MET A 32 4.35 -7.77 3.02
CA MET A 32 5.22 -6.90 2.22
C MET A 32 5.79 -5.74 3.05
N THR A 33 4.97 -5.14 3.91
CA THR A 33 5.36 -4.04 4.79
C THR A 33 6.34 -4.51 5.87
N GLU A 34 6.10 -5.67 6.49
CA GLU A 34 7.02 -6.27 7.48
C GLU A 34 8.41 -6.57 6.90
N HIS A 35 8.49 -6.88 5.60
CA HIS A 35 9.74 -7.18 4.90
C HIS A 35 10.26 -6.00 4.06
N GLN A 36 9.68 -4.80 4.24
CA GLN A 36 10.14 -3.62 3.55
C GLN A 36 11.51 -3.19 4.12
N LYS A 37 12.53 -3.17 3.26
CA LYS A 37 13.83 -2.56 3.57
C LYS A 37 13.93 -1.23 2.84
N ASP A 38 14.64 -1.21 1.73
CA ASP A 38 14.89 0.00 0.93
C ASP A 38 13.74 0.35 -0.03
N LEU A 39 12.71 -0.49 -0.07
CA LEU A 39 11.64 -0.42 -1.05
C LEU A 39 10.31 -0.26 -0.32
N ARG A 40 9.82 0.98 -0.28
CA ARG A 40 8.62 1.37 0.45
C ARG A 40 7.37 0.73 -0.15
N ILE A 41 6.42 0.34 0.69
CA ILE A 41 5.11 -0.12 0.24
C ILE A 41 4.11 1.04 0.28
N ILE A 42 3.47 1.30 -0.86
CA ILE A 42 2.36 2.25 -0.98
C ILE A 42 1.09 1.43 -1.20
N VAL A 43 0.24 1.37 -0.17
CA VAL A 43 -1.02 0.64 -0.21
C VAL A 43 -1.99 1.33 -1.16
N ALA A 44 -2.50 0.59 -2.16
CA ALA A 44 -3.38 1.09 -3.20
C ALA A 44 -4.49 0.08 -3.54
N GLY A 45 -5.52 0.52 -4.26
CA GLY A 45 -6.66 -0.32 -4.65
C GLY A 45 -7.90 -0.04 -3.80
N GLY A 46 -8.53 1.11 -4.04
CA GLY A 46 -9.77 1.49 -3.35
C GLY A 46 -9.57 2.06 -1.94
N VAL A 47 -8.40 2.64 -1.64
CA VAL A 47 -8.20 3.37 -0.38
C VAL A 47 -9.01 4.67 -0.40
N THR A 48 -9.84 4.88 0.61
CA THR A 48 -10.68 6.07 0.80
C THR A 48 -10.58 6.56 2.24
N LYS A 49 -11.19 7.72 2.53
CA LYS A 49 -11.33 8.22 3.91
C LYS A 49 -11.96 7.20 4.87
N ASP A 50 -12.82 6.31 4.35
CA ASP A 50 -13.64 5.41 5.17
C ASP A 50 -12.86 4.16 5.61
N ASN A 51 -11.84 3.74 4.85
CA ASN A 51 -11.09 2.51 5.13
C ASN A 51 -9.60 2.71 5.43
N ILE A 52 -9.07 3.94 5.32
CA ILE A 52 -7.63 4.19 5.51
C ILE A 52 -7.14 3.84 6.91
N SER A 53 -7.94 4.13 7.95
CA SER A 53 -7.58 3.82 9.34
C SER A 53 -7.53 2.32 9.59
N GLU A 54 -8.49 1.56 9.06
CA GLU A 54 -8.52 0.10 9.18
C GLU A 54 -7.36 -0.54 8.41
N LEU A 55 -7.12 -0.10 7.17
CA LEU A 55 -5.98 -0.55 6.38
C LEU A 55 -4.65 -0.24 7.07
N HIS A 56 -4.54 0.90 7.76
CA HIS A 56 -3.36 1.22 8.56
C HIS A 56 -3.12 0.22 9.68
N GLN A 57 -4.16 -0.11 10.45
CA GLN A 57 -4.07 -1.10 11.52
C GLN A 57 -3.74 -2.51 10.98
N LEU A 58 -4.36 -2.92 9.87
CA LEU A 58 -4.16 -4.25 9.29
C LEU A 58 -2.78 -4.45 8.65
N THR A 59 -2.28 -3.42 7.96
CA THR A 59 -1.08 -3.55 7.12
C THR A 59 0.19 -3.01 7.79
N GLY A 60 0.06 -2.10 8.76
CA GLY A 60 1.19 -1.37 9.33
C GLY A 60 1.89 -0.41 8.36
N ALA A 61 1.31 -0.17 7.18
CA ALA A 61 1.92 0.70 6.17
C ALA A 61 1.94 2.16 6.62
N SER A 62 2.85 2.95 6.04
CA SER A 62 2.94 4.40 6.29
C SER A 62 2.60 5.25 5.07
N GLN A 63 2.33 4.63 3.91
CA GLN A 63 2.06 5.31 2.65
C GLN A 63 0.85 4.71 1.95
N TYR A 64 -0.01 5.59 1.44
CA TYR A 64 -1.30 5.24 0.85
C TYR A 64 -1.53 5.99 -0.45
N HIS A 65 -2.25 5.35 -1.36
CA HIS A 65 -2.67 5.95 -2.62
C HIS A 65 -4.15 5.68 -2.87
N GLY A 66 -4.91 6.75 -3.06
CA GLY A 66 -6.33 6.67 -3.32
C GLY A 66 -6.91 8.05 -3.67
N LYS A 67 -7.86 8.07 -4.61
CA LYS A 67 -8.45 9.32 -5.13
C LYS A 67 -9.36 10.03 -4.13
N ARG A 68 -9.97 9.29 -3.19
CA ARG A 68 -10.98 9.78 -2.24
C ARG A 68 -10.50 9.72 -0.78
N ILE A 69 -9.18 9.73 -0.55
CA ILE A 69 -8.60 9.71 0.81
C ILE A 69 -8.95 10.98 1.57
N VAL A 70 -8.90 12.14 0.90
CA VAL A 70 -9.22 13.44 1.47
C VAL A 70 -10.69 13.85 1.27
N GLY A 71 -11.54 12.93 0.83
CA GLY A 71 -12.93 13.20 0.46
C GLY A 71 -13.10 13.79 -0.94
N GLU A 72 -14.25 14.39 -1.20
CA GLU A 72 -14.51 15.21 -2.39
C GLU A 72 -13.78 16.54 -2.21
N LEU A 73 -12.81 16.83 -3.08
CA LEU A 73 -12.20 18.15 -3.14
C LEU A 73 -13.05 19.01 -4.08
N PHE A 74 -13.51 20.14 -3.56
CA PHE A 74 -14.32 21.14 -4.24
C PHE A 74 -13.53 21.89 -5.32
#